data_AF-M1ACC7-F1
#
_entry.id   AF-M1ACC7-F1
#
_cell.length_a   1.000
_cell.length_b   1.000
_cell.length_c   1.000
_cell.angle_alpha   90.00
_cell.angle_beta   90.00
_cell.angle_gamma   90.00
#
_symmetry.space_group_name_H-M   'P 1'
#
loop_
_entity.id
_entity.type
_entity.pdbx_description
1 polymer ?
#
loop_
_entity_poly.entity_id
_entity_poly.type
_entity_poly.pdbx_seq_one_letter_code
_entity_poly.pdbx_strand_id
1 'polypeptide(L)'
;MSVYSVQLLSVATFFGAIFCFAAFCFKSLYAFIALFAIGELLVFATQAPVNYVCLHCVKPSMRPLSMAMSTVSIHIFGDVPSSPLVGVLQDHISNWRVTALILTSVLFLASGIWFIGIFLHSVDRFNEENDLQVSVTDRSNTIPLLGETTQSLINL
;
A
#
# COMPACT_ATOMS: atom_id res chain seq x y z
N MET A 1 -1.39 9.42 8.06
CA MET A 1 -1.17 8.92 6.68
C MET A 1 -1.08 10.10 5.72
N SER A 2 -0.08 10.17 4.85
CA SER A 2 0.06 11.28 3.90
C SER A 2 -1.01 11.19 2.80
N VAL A 3 -1.94 12.15 2.78
CA VAL A 3 -3.02 12.26 1.77
C VAL A 3 -2.48 12.22 0.33
N TYR A 4 -1.27 12.75 0.14
CA TYR A 4 -0.58 12.78 -1.16
C TYR A 4 -0.30 11.39 -1.74
N SER A 5 -0.02 10.39 -0.91
CA SER A 5 0.28 9.03 -1.38
C SER A 5 -0.95 8.35 -1.96
N VAL A 6 -2.11 8.52 -1.30
CA VAL A 6 -3.39 7.94 -1.76
C VAL A 6 -3.93 8.70 -2.98
N GLN A 7 -3.70 10.02 -3.04
CA GLN A 7 -4.03 10.82 -4.23
C GLN A 7 -3.20 10.41 -5.45
N LEU A 8 -1.87 10.30 -5.29
CA LEU A 8 -0.98 9.84 -6.37
C LEU A 8 -1.36 8.44 -6.83
N LEU A 9 -1.69 7.55 -5.90
CA LEU A 9 -2.17 6.19 -6.18
C LEU A 9 -3.46 6.20 -7.01
N SER A 10 -4.49 6.92 -6.57
CA SER A 10 -5.78 6.99 -7.28
C SER A 10 -5.62 7.54 -8.71
N VAL A 11 -4.84 8.61 -8.87
CA VAL A 11 -4.58 9.26 -10.16
C VAL A 11 -3.77 8.35 -11.09
N ALA A 12 -2.69 7.75 -10.60
CA ALA A 12 -1.86 6.85 -11.39
C ALA A 12 -2.65 5.62 -11.84
N THR A 13 -3.45 5.01 -10.96
CA THR A 13 -4.35 3.90 -11.33
C THR A 13 -5.39 4.34 -12.36
N PHE A 14 -5.98 5.54 -12.24
CA PHE A 14 -6.98 6.02 -13.19
C PHE A 14 -6.41 6.19 -14.60
N PHE A 15 -5.28 6.89 -14.72
CA PHE A 15 -4.64 7.08 -16.02
C PHE A 15 -4.09 5.76 -16.57
N GLY A 16 -3.48 4.92 -15.72
CA GLY A 16 -3.07 3.56 -16.10
C GLY A 16 -4.22 2.76 -16.69
N ALA A 17 -5.40 2.79 -16.05
CA ALA A 17 -6.61 2.14 -16.54
C ALA A 17 -7.04 2.65 -17.93
N ILE A 18 -7.03 3.97 -18.14
CA ILE A 18 -7.36 4.58 -19.44
C ILE A 18 -6.42 4.07 -20.54
N PHE A 19 -5.11 4.09 -20.29
CA PHE A 19 -4.12 3.69 -21.28
C PHE A 19 -4.17 2.18 -21.57
N CYS A 20 -4.29 1.33 -20.55
CA CYS A 20 -4.42 -0.12 -20.72
C CYS A 20 -5.73 -0.47 -21.45
N PHE A 21 -6.86 0.12 -21.07
CA PHE A 21 -8.13 -0.11 -21.74
C PHE A 21 -8.10 0.35 -23.20
N ALA A 22 -7.61 1.58 -23.44
CA ALA A 22 -7.49 2.13 -24.79
C ALA A 22 -6.61 1.26 -25.69
N ALA A 23 -5.52 0.69 -25.16
CA ALA A 23 -4.62 -0.17 -25.94
C ALA A 23 -5.38 -1.32 -26.63
N PHE A 24 -6.30 -1.99 -25.92
CA PHE A 24 -7.06 -3.13 -26.46
C PHE A 24 -8.18 -2.72 -27.44
N CYS A 25 -8.57 -1.44 -27.47
CA CYS A 25 -9.49 -0.89 -28.47
C CYS A 25 -8.84 -0.73 -29.85
N PHE A 26 -7.52 -0.60 -29.93
CA PHE A 26 -6.80 -0.45 -31.20
C PHE A 26 -6.46 -1.81 -31.84
N LYS A 27 -6.52 -1.84 -33.18
CA LYS A 27 -6.08 -2.99 -33.99
C LYS A 27 -4.62 -2.87 -34.45
N SER A 28 -4.05 -1.66 -34.40
CA SER A 28 -2.65 -1.41 -34.77
C SER A 28 -1.71 -1.87 -33.66
N LEU A 29 -0.73 -2.71 -34.02
CA LEU A 29 0.27 -3.23 -33.08
C LEU A 29 1.09 -2.11 -32.42
N TYR A 30 1.51 -1.11 -33.20
CA TYR A 30 2.33 -0.01 -32.67
C TYR A 30 1.56 0.86 -31.68
N ALA A 31 0.29 1.14 -31.97
CA ALA A 31 -0.59 1.88 -31.05
C ALA A 31 -0.85 1.06 -29.77
N PHE A 32 -1.08 -0.25 -29.90
CA PHE A 32 -1.23 -1.15 -28.77
C PHE A 32 0.02 -1.12 -27.87
N ILE A 33 1.21 -1.36 -28.42
CA ILE A 33 2.45 -1.41 -27.64
C ILE A 33 2.72 -0.08 -26.94
N ALA A 34 2.57 1.04 -27.64
CA ALA A 34 2.83 2.36 -27.06
C ALA A 34 1.87 2.68 -25.90
N LEU A 35 0.56 2.50 -26.10
CA LEU A 35 -0.44 2.77 -25.06
C LEU A 35 -0.34 1.78 -23.91
N PHE A 36 -0.16 0.50 -24.19
CA PHE A 36 -0.04 -0.54 -23.17
C PHE A 36 1.22 -0.33 -22.33
N ALA A 37 2.36 0.03 -22.94
CA ALA A 37 3.58 0.33 -22.20
C ALA A 37 3.42 1.54 -21.24
N ILE A 38 2.74 2.60 -21.68
CA ILE A 38 2.45 3.75 -20.82
C ILE A 38 1.51 3.34 -19.68
N GLY A 39 0.46 2.58 -20.00
CA GLY A 39 -0.50 2.08 -19.01
C GLY A 39 0.16 1.21 -17.95
N GLU A 40 0.94 0.22 -18.36
CA GLU A 40 1.69 -0.68 -17.47
C GLU A 40 2.72 0.08 -16.62
N LEU A 41 3.41 1.07 -17.19
CA LEU A 41 4.33 1.92 -16.42
C LEU A 41 3.59 2.66 -15.29
N LEU A 42 2.41 3.21 -15.58
CA LEU A 42 1.59 3.91 -14.58
C LEU A 42 1.03 2.95 -13.53
N VAL A 43 0.62 1.75 -13.93
CA VAL A 43 0.18 0.69 -13.00
C VAL A 43 1.35 0.23 -12.12
N PHE A 44 2.56 0.07 -12.66
CA PHE A 44 3.73 -0.27 -11.83
C PHE A 44 4.16 0.86 -10.92
N ALA A 45 3.93 2.12 -11.30
CA ALA A 45 4.19 3.26 -10.44
C ALA A 45 3.32 3.24 -9.16
N THR A 46 2.20 2.50 -9.14
CA THR A 46 1.35 2.36 -7.95
C THR A 46 1.98 1.52 -6.84
N GLN A 47 3.01 0.74 -7.15
CA GLN A 47 3.64 -0.15 -6.15
C GLN A 47 4.29 0.64 -5.00
N ALA A 48 4.98 1.73 -5.31
CA ALA A 48 5.64 2.58 -4.31
C ALA A 48 4.65 3.22 -3.31
N PRO A 49 3.58 3.92 -3.74
CA PRO A 49 2.62 4.51 -2.80
C PRO A 49 1.83 3.46 -2.01
N VAL A 50 1.49 2.29 -2.60
CA VAL A 50 0.83 1.20 -1.85
C VAL A 50 1.72 0.71 -0.70
N ASN A 51 2.99 0.43 -1.00
CA ASN A 51 3.95 0.02 0.03
C ASN A 51 4.15 1.10 1.10
N TYR A 52 4.21 2.36 0.70
CA TYR A 52 4.27 3.49 1.64
C TYR A 52 3.06 3.50 2.59
N VAL A 53 1.84 3.32 2.06
CA VAL A 53 0.63 3.24 2.89
C VAL A 53 0.74 2.09 3.89
N CYS A 54 1.10 0.87 3.46
CA CYS A 54 1.28 -0.27 4.36
C CYS A 54 2.27 0.03 5.50
N LEU A 55 3.43 0.61 5.19
CA LEU A 55 4.48 0.92 6.19
C LEU A 55 4.10 2.04 7.17
N HIS A 56 3.21 2.94 6.75
CA HIS A 56 2.78 4.09 7.55
C HIS A 56 1.41 3.88 8.24
N CYS A 57 0.73 2.76 8.00
CA CYS A 57 -0.48 2.36 8.76
C CYS A 57 -0.16 1.70 10.10
N VAL A 58 1.09 1.27 10.31
CA VAL A 58 1.52 0.50 11.47
C VAL A 58 2.70 1.17 12.18
N LYS A 59 2.93 0.76 13.43
CA LYS A 59 4.12 1.16 14.22
C LYS A 59 5.41 0.66 13.54
N PRO A 60 6.55 1.36 13.70
CA PRO A 60 7.82 0.98 13.07
C PRO A 60 8.22 -0.49 13.27
N SER A 61 8.01 -1.03 14.47
CA SER A 61 8.33 -2.42 14.82
C SER A 61 7.51 -3.46 14.05
N MET A 62 6.32 -3.10 13.55
CA MET A 62 5.37 -3.98 12.86
C MET A 62 5.41 -3.84 11.33
N ARG A 63 6.26 -2.96 10.80
CA ARG A 63 6.39 -2.71 9.35
C ARG A 63 6.70 -3.97 8.52
N PRO A 64 7.65 -4.84 8.90
CA PRO A 64 7.90 -6.07 8.16
C PRO A 64 6.67 -6.98 8.11
N LEU A 65 5.93 -7.08 9.22
CA LEU A 65 4.70 -7.88 9.29
C LEU A 65 3.62 -7.29 8.38
N SER A 66 3.42 -5.97 8.38
CA SER A 66 2.44 -5.32 7.50
C SER A 66 2.75 -5.56 6.02
N MET A 67 4.01 -5.52 5.62
CA MET A 67 4.42 -5.81 4.25
C MET A 67 4.19 -7.29 3.91
N ALA A 68 4.57 -8.22 4.80
CA ALA A 68 4.34 -9.64 4.61
C ALA A 68 2.85 -9.96 4.45
N MET A 69 2.00 -9.38 5.30
CA MET A 69 0.55 -9.55 5.22
C MET A 69 -0.04 -8.97 3.93
N SER A 70 0.47 -7.81 3.46
CA SER A 70 0.07 -7.24 2.17
C SER A 70 0.38 -8.19 1.01
N THR A 71 1.63 -8.70 0.93
CA THR A 71 2.04 -9.65 -0.12
C THR A 71 1.24 -10.95 -0.07
N VAL A 72 1.05 -11.53 1.11
CA VAL A 72 0.26 -12.76 1.29
C VAL A 72 -1.19 -12.52 0.85
N SER A 73 -1.78 -11.38 1.20
CA SER A 73 -3.14 -11.03 0.79
C SER A 73 -3.25 -10.91 -0.74
N ILE A 74 -2.27 -10.29 -1.39
CA ILE A 74 -2.22 -10.21 -2.86
C ILE A 74 -2.16 -11.60 -3.49
N HIS A 75 -1.41 -12.54 -2.91
CA HIS A 75 -1.32 -13.90 -3.45
C HIS A 75 -2.63 -14.67 -3.25
N ILE A 76 -3.22 -14.61 -2.06
CA ILE A 76 -4.42 -15.36 -1.71
C ILE A 76 -5.64 -14.87 -2.52
N PHE A 77 -5.79 -13.55 -2.68
CA PHE A 77 -6.98 -12.96 -3.30
C PHE A 77 -6.77 -12.51 -4.76
N GLY A 78 -5.53 -12.30 -5.19
CA GLY A 78 -5.18 -11.77 -6.50
C GLY A 78 -4.42 -12.78 -7.34
N ASP A 79 -3.10 -12.82 -7.21
CA ASP A 79 -2.18 -13.45 -8.17
C ASP A 79 -2.48 -14.93 -8.42
N VAL A 80 -2.73 -15.71 -7.36
CA VAL A 80 -3.00 -17.16 -7.47
C VAL A 80 -4.38 -17.47 -8.05
N PRO A 81 -5.50 -16.93 -7.52
CA PRO A 81 -6.83 -17.23 -8.05
C PRO A 81 -7.15 -16.52 -9.38
N SER A 82 -6.51 -15.38 -9.69
CA SER A 82 -6.84 -14.60 -10.89
C SER A 82 -6.54 -15.35 -12.19
N SER A 83 -5.40 -16.03 -12.28
CA SER A 83 -4.99 -16.74 -13.51
C SER A 83 -6.01 -17.82 -13.95
N PRO A 84 -6.45 -18.75 -13.09
CA PRO A 84 -7.50 -19.70 -13.45
C PRO A 84 -8.86 -19.03 -13.67
N LEU A 85 -9.21 -17.98 -12.92
CA LEU A 85 -10.48 -17.27 -13.09
C LEU A 85 -10.56 -16.58 -14.46
N VAL A 86 -9.47 -15.95 -14.91
CA VAL A 86 -9.36 -15.35 -16.25
C VAL A 86 -9.46 -16.43 -17.32
N GLY A 87 -8.86 -17.60 -17.11
CA GLY A 87 -9.00 -18.75 -18.01
C GLY A 87 -10.45 -19.17 -18.20
N VAL A 88 -11.18 -19.39 -17.10
CA VAL A 88 -12.61 -19.74 -17.14
C VAL A 88 -13.43 -18.64 -17.81
N LEU A 89 -13.17 -17.37 -17.49
CA LEU A 89 -13.86 -16.24 -18.13
C LEU A 89 -13.61 -16.21 -19.65
N GLN A 90 -12.38 -16.48 -20.07
CA GLN A 90 -12.01 -16.55 -21.48
C GLN A 90 -12.70 -17.72 -22.20
N ASP A 91 -12.81 -18.88 -21.56
CA ASP A 91 -13.49 -20.05 -22.11
C ASP A 91 -14.98 -19.78 -22.37
N HIS A 92 -15.62 -18.97 -21.51
CA HIS A 92 -17.02 -18.58 -21.69
C HIS A 92 -17.23 -17.49 -22.76
N ILE A 93 -16.36 -16.48 -22.81
CA ILE A 93 -16.52 -15.33 -23.72
C ILE A 93 -16.04 -15.69 -25.13
N SER A 94 -15.05 -16.57 -25.26
CA SER A 94 -14.39 -16.99 -26.52
C SER A 94 -13.78 -15.83 -27.35
N ASN A 95 -13.63 -14.65 -26.75
CA ASN A 95 -13.06 -13.46 -27.40
C ASN A 95 -12.07 -12.77 -26.46
N TRP A 96 -10.77 -13.00 -26.72
CA TRP A 96 -9.68 -12.50 -25.88
C TRP A 96 -9.65 -10.98 -25.75
N ARG A 97 -10.11 -10.24 -26.77
CA ARG A 97 -10.15 -8.77 -26.73
C ARG A 97 -11.20 -8.29 -25.73
N VAL A 98 -12.38 -8.90 -25.75
CA VAL A 98 -13.46 -8.57 -24.82
C VAL A 98 -13.05 -8.93 -23.40
N THR A 99 -12.45 -10.11 -23.21
CA THR A 99 -11.92 -10.53 -21.91
C THR A 99 -10.87 -9.54 -21.39
N ALA A 100 -9.89 -9.15 -22.21
CA ALA A 100 -8.88 -8.15 -21.83
C ALA A 100 -9.48 -6.78 -21.49
N LEU A 101 -10.51 -6.34 -22.21
CA LEU A 101 -11.24 -5.09 -21.90
C LEU A 101 -11.98 -5.19 -20.56
N ILE A 102 -12.60 -6.34 -20.27
CA ILE A 102 -13.22 -6.58 -18.96
C ILE A 102 -12.17 -6.52 -17.85
N LEU A 103 -11.02 -7.18 -18.02
CA LEU A 103 -9.97 -7.18 -17.00
C LEU A 103 -9.38 -5.80 -16.76
N THR A 104 -9.06 -5.06 -17.82
CA THR A 104 -8.57 -3.69 -17.70
C THR A 104 -9.62 -2.74 -17.12
N SER A 105 -10.93 -3.03 -17.31
CA SER A 105 -11.99 -2.23 -16.70
C SER A 105 -12.02 -2.29 -15.16
N VAL A 106 -11.53 -3.38 -14.56
CA VAL A 106 -11.43 -3.54 -13.09
C VAL A 106 -10.51 -2.47 -12.48
N LEU A 107 -9.53 -1.96 -13.23
CA LEU A 107 -8.64 -0.89 -12.76
C LEU A 107 -9.39 0.43 -12.51
N PHE A 108 -10.50 0.69 -13.20
CA PHE A 108 -11.35 1.85 -12.90
C PHE A 108 -12.04 1.70 -11.54
N LEU A 109 -12.49 0.49 -11.20
CA LEU A 109 -13.03 0.20 -9.87
C LEU A 109 -11.95 0.37 -8.80
N ALA A 110 -10.74 -0.11 -9.06
CA ALA A 110 -9.60 0.05 -8.16
C ALA A 110 -9.28 1.55 -7.92
N SER A 111 -9.24 2.36 -8.99
CA SER A 111 -9.05 3.82 -8.86
C SER A 111 -10.12 4.48 -8.00
N GLY A 112 -11.40 4.07 -8.15
CA GLY A 112 -12.50 4.54 -7.31
C GLY A 112 -12.34 4.17 -5.83
N ILE A 113 -11.89 2.94 -5.53
CA ILE A 113 -11.60 2.51 -4.16
C ILE A 113 -10.49 3.38 -3.54
N TRP A 114 -9.40 3.63 -4.29
CA TRP A 114 -8.33 4.52 -3.83
C TRP A 114 -8.82 5.95 -3.62
N PHE A 115 -9.71 6.44 -4.49
CA PHE A 115 -10.30 7.76 -4.38
C PHE A 115 -11.11 7.92 -3.08
N ILE A 116 -11.88 6.90 -2.69
CA ILE A 116 -12.59 6.89 -1.39
C ILE A 116 -11.60 6.98 -0.22
N GLY A 117 -10.43 6.35 -0.35
CA GLY A 117 -9.35 6.43 0.64
C GLY A 117 -8.84 7.85 0.92
N ILE A 118 -9.00 8.80 -0.01
CA ILE A 118 -8.64 10.21 0.19
C ILE A 118 -9.51 10.87 1.27
N PHE A 119 -10.78 10.45 1.39
CA PHE A 119 -11.74 11.03 2.33
C PHE A 119 -11.68 10.40 3.73
N LEU A 120 -10.96 9.28 3.91
CA LEU A 120 -10.82 8.66 5.21
C LEU A 120 -9.82 9.45 6.06
N HIS A 121 -10.31 10.05 7.15
CA HIS A 121 -9.49 10.76 8.12
C HIS A 121 -8.52 9.77 8.81
N SER A 122 -7.25 9.77 8.42
CA SER A 122 -6.23 8.98 9.09
C SER A 122 -5.73 9.73 10.32
N VAL A 123 -6.16 9.28 11.50
CA VAL A 123 -5.52 9.68 12.77
C VAL A 123 -4.09 9.15 12.75
N ASP A 124 -3.10 10.04 12.84
CA ASP A 124 -1.69 9.65 12.98
C ASP A 124 -1.48 9.07 14.38
N ARG A 125 -1.52 7.74 14.49
CA ARG A 125 -1.29 7.02 15.76
C ARG A 125 0.18 6.89 16.16
N PHE A 126 1.05 7.70 15.57
CA PHE A 126 2.49 7.61 15.77
C PHE A 126 2.95 8.16 17.13
N ASN A 127 2.14 8.98 17.80
CA ASN A 127 2.59 9.74 18.97
C ASN A 127 2.35 9.05 20.32
N GLU A 128 1.51 8.01 20.41
CA GLU A 128 1.14 7.43 21.72
C GLU A 128 2.27 6.63 22.41
N GLU A 129 3.27 6.12 21.67
CA GLU A 129 4.38 5.36 22.27
C GLU A 129 5.62 6.19 22.57
N ASN A 130 5.83 7.30 21.86
CA ASN A 130 6.97 8.17 22.11
C ASN A 130 6.80 8.87 23.48
N ASP A 131 5.58 9.29 23.81
CA ASP A 131 5.28 9.88 25.12
C ASP A 131 5.44 8.87 26.27
N LEU A 132 5.13 7.59 26.05
CA LEU A 132 5.34 6.53 27.04
C LEU A 132 6.82 6.17 27.22
N GLN A 133 7.61 6.10 26.15
CA GLN A 133 9.05 5.81 26.26
C GLN A 133 9.83 7.01 26.82
N VAL A 134 9.48 8.24 26.45
CA VAL A 134 10.02 9.46 27.06
C VAL A 134 9.65 9.52 28.54
N SER A 135 8.40 9.23 28.91
CA SER A 135 7.95 9.18 30.32
C SER A 135 8.70 8.11 31.15
N VAL A 136 8.90 6.91 30.60
CA VAL A 136 9.61 5.82 31.31
C VAL A 136 11.10 6.11 31.43
N THR A 137 11.71 6.71 30.41
CA THR A 137 13.13 7.09 30.42
C THR A 137 13.37 8.26 31.38
N ASP A 138 12.48 9.25 31.43
CA ASP A 138 12.55 10.38 32.35
C ASP A 138 12.34 9.92 33.81
N ARG A 139 11.41 8.97 34.04
CA ARG A 139 11.23 8.31 35.35
C ARG A 139 12.45 7.48 35.76
N SER A 140 13.10 6.80 34.83
CA SER A 140 14.35 6.05 35.09
C SER A 140 15.50 6.99 35.47
N ASN A 141 15.57 8.16 34.84
CA ASN A 141 16.61 9.17 35.10
C ASN A 141 16.36 10.00 36.37
N THR A 142 15.17 9.91 36.99
CA THR A 142 14.87 10.49 38.32
C THR A 142 15.06 9.52 39.48
N ILE A 143 15.43 8.26 39.21
CA ILE A 143 15.97 7.34 40.23
C ILE A 143 17.52 7.28 40.15
N PRO A 144 18.26 8.39 40.34
CA PRO A 144 19.64 8.31 40.76
C PRO A 144 19.75 8.88 42.19
N LEU A 145 20.60 8.27 43.01
CA LEU A 145 21.21 8.86 44.22
C LEU A 145 20.50 8.80 45.59
N LEU A 146 19.44 8.00 45.81
CA LEU A 146 19.03 7.70 47.21
C LEU A 146 19.78 6.52 47.85
N GLY A 147 20.53 5.74 47.06
CA GLY A 147 21.27 4.57 47.52
C GLY A 147 22.74 4.83 47.89
N GLU A 148 23.36 5.89 47.36
CA GLU A 148 24.80 6.14 47.58
C GLU A 148 25.10 7.00 48.81
N THR A 149 24.17 7.88 49.24
CA THR A 149 24.40 8.74 50.42
C THR A 149 24.28 8.00 51.76
N THR A 150 23.57 6.86 51.81
CA THR A 150 23.45 6.09 53.05
C THR A 150 24.69 5.23 53.33
N GLN A 151 25.47 4.87 52.31
CA GLN A 151 26.70 4.07 52.49
C GLN A 151 27.87 4.90 53.04
N SER A 152 27.88 6.23 52.83
CA SER A 152 28.95 7.12 53.31
C SER A 152 28.76 7.61 54.75
N LEU A 153 27.54 7.56 55.29
CA LEU A 153 27.25 7.98 56.68
C LEU A 153 27.34 6.85 57.72
N ILE A 154 27.55 5.60 57.29
CA ILE A 154 27.71 4.45 58.19
C ILE A 154 29.21 4.15 58.47
N ASN A 155 30.13 4.79 57.74
CA ASN A 155 31.58 4.59 57.88
C ASN A 155 32.29 5.75 58.62
N LEU A 156 31.59 6.51 59.46
CA LEU A 156 32.17 7.53 60.36
C LEU A 156 31.76 7.24 61.80
#